data_AF-A0AAV7RPZ0-F1
#
_entry.id   AF-A0AAV7RPZ0-F1
#
_cell.length_a   1.000
_cell.length_b   1.000
_cell.length_c   1.000
_cell.angle_alpha   90.00
_cell.angle_beta   90.00
_cell.angle_gamma   90.00
#
_symmetry.space_group_name_H-M   'P 1'
#
loop_
_entity.id
_entity.type
_entity.pdbx_description
1 polymer ?
#
loop_
_entity_poly.entity_id
_entity_poly.type
_entity_poly.pdbx_seq_one_letter_code
_entity_poly.pdbx_strand_id
1 'polypeptide(L)'
;MIVKTLLTELGPTSTFRTTSPNLLAKVQVSVFFWINHWVGDSAGGVPSAEGQLSGTLDGSARNVSPVGPPRAAVSSHFASATVACRTLHVESPFRPPFENPVFLSPVSSLFQDKGKANMTVIIGFEGSANKIGIGVMRDGIVLSNPRRTYITPPGQGFMPSDTAKHHRSCILDVLHEALMEANITPGEIDCVAYTKGPGMGAPLLTVAIVARTVAQLWSKPLIGVNHCIGHIEMGRLITRAQNPTVLYVSGGNTQVIAYSEQRYRIFGETIDIAVGNCLDRFARVLKISNDPSPGYNIEQMAKNGRTFVELPYSVKGMDVSFSGILSYIEDAAHKMLTSQECTPEDLCFSLQETLFSMLVEITERAMAHCGSQEVLIVGGVGCNVRLQEMMNVMCKERGAQLFATDERFCIDNGAMIAQAGWEMFRSGQVTSLDQSWITQRYRTDEVEVIWRN
;
A
#
# COMPACT_ATOMS: atom_id res chain seq x y z
N MET A 1 6.91 -22.06 26.07
CA MET A 1 7.45 -21.85 27.44
C MET A 1 6.57 -20.91 28.26
N ILE A 2 6.24 -19.70 27.79
CA ILE A 2 5.41 -18.70 28.51
C ILE A 2 4.01 -19.21 28.92
N VAL A 3 3.32 -19.98 28.07
CA VAL A 3 2.01 -20.58 28.40
C VAL A 3 2.08 -21.53 29.61
N LYS A 4 3.25 -22.12 29.89
CA LYS A 4 3.42 -23.05 31.01
C LYS A 4 3.46 -22.32 32.37
N THR A 5 3.79 -21.02 32.39
CA THR A 5 3.78 -20.20 33.61
C THR A 5 2.35 -19.80 34.00
N LEU A 6 1.54 -19.38 33.02
CA LEU A 6 0.14 -18.96 33.20
C LEU A 6 -0.80 -20.04 33.73
N LEU A 7 -0.51 -21.32 33.47
CA LEU A 7 -1.32 -22.45 33.95
C LEU A 7 -0.99 -22.89 35.38
N THR A 8 0.05 -22.33 36.02
CA THR A 8 0.45 -22.68 37.40
C THR A 8 -0.20 -21.80 38.47
N GLU A 9 -0.67 -20.59 38.12
CA GLU A 9 -1.25 -19.63 39.07
C GLU A 9 -2.77 -19.77 39.25
N LEU A 10 -3.44 -20.59 38.44
CA LEU A 10 -4.89 -20.82 38.51
C LEU A 10 -5.17 -22.27 38.92
N GLY A 11 -5.40 -22.46 40.23
CA GLY A 11 -5.68 -23.76 40.83
C GLY A 11 -6.95 -24.46 40.30
N PRO A 12 -7.03 -25.79 40.41
CA PRO A 12 -7.95 -26.60 39.60
C PRO A 12 -9.38 -26.73 40.16
N THR A 13 -10.08 -25.62 40.41
CA THR A 13 -11.54 -25.61 40.63
C THR A 13 -12.19 -24.25 40.35
N SER A 14 -12.86 -24.10 39.21
CA SER A 14 -14.16 -23.39 39.12
C SER A 14 -14.75 -23.47 37.72
N THR A 15 -15.97 -24.01 37.63
CA THR A 15 -16.79 -23.98 36.41
C THR A 15 -17.33 -22.57 36.16
N PHE A 16 -17.01 -21.96 35.01
CA PHE A 16 -17.58 -20.68 34.62
C PHE A 16 -18.66 -20.84 33.53
N ARG A 17 -19.91 -20.54 33.90
CA ARG A 17 -20.93 -20.09 32.94
C ARG A 17 -20.68 -18.61 32.65
N THR A 18 -20.60 -18.22 31.39
CA THR A 18 -20.20 -16.87 30.98
C THR A 18 -21.36 -16.05 30.39
N THR A 19 -21.81 -15.06 31.17
CA THR A 19 -22.63 -13.92 30.70
C THR A 19 -22.18 -12.65 31.42
N SER A 20 -21.22 -11.90 30.85
CA SER A 20 -20.81 -10.57 31.37
C SER A 20 -19.93 -9.79 30.37
N PRO A 21 -20.01 -8.43 30.29
CA PRO A 21 -19.34 -7.63 29.24
C PRO A 21 -17.82 -7.42 29.39
N ASN A 22 -17.14 -8.09 30.33
CA ASN A 22 -15.78 -7.76 30.77
C ASN A 22 -14.63 -8.27 29.86
N LEU A 23 -14.86 -8.43 28.55
CA LEU A 23 -13.80 -8.80 27.61
C LEU A 23 -12.99 -7.58 27.16
N LEU A 24 -13.65 -6.45 26.84
CA LEU A 24 -13.01 -5.22 26.37
C LEU A 24 -11.99 -4.63 27.35
N ALA A 25 -12.32 -4.59 28.65
CA ALA A 25 -11.38 -4.14 29.68
C ALA A 25 -10.12 -5.03 29.74
N LYS A 26 -10.25 -6.34 29.51
CA LYS A 26 -9.11 -7.26 29.45
C LYS A 26 -8.27 -7.05 28.19
N VAL A 27 -8.90 -6.80 27.04
CA VAL A 27 -8.18 -6.45 25.80
C VAL A 27 -7.42 -5.13 25.96
N GLN A 28 -8.07 -4.08 26.46
CA GLN A 28 -7.41 -2.79 26.72
C GLN A 28 -6.21 -2.95 27.67
N VAL A 29 -6.39 -3.60 28.83
CA VAL A 29 -5.29 -3.78 29.79
C VAL A 29 -4.14 -4.60 29.20
N SER A 30 -4.41 -5.75 28.56
CA SER A 30 -3.35 -6.59 27.99
C SER A 30 -2.62 -5.94 26.81
N VAL A 31 -3.33 -5.21 25.92
CA VAL A 31 -2.74 -4.51 24.77
C VAL A 31 -1.97 -3.27 25.22
N PHE A 32 -2.51 -2.47 26.13
CA PHE A 32 -1.87 -1.26 26.65
C PHE A 32 -0.59 -1.58 27.43
N PHE A 33 -0.56 -2.70 28.17
CA PHE A 33 0.66 -3.14 28.85
C PHE A 33 1.74 -3.59 27.86
N TRP A 34 1.37 -4.37 26.83
CA TRP A 34 2.32 -4.84 25.80
C TRP A 34 2.89 -3.72 24.93
N ILE A 35 2.06 -2.78 24.46
CA ILE A 35 2.50 -1.68 23.58
C ILE A 35 3.48 -0.74 24.31
N ASN A 36 3.28 -0.49 25.61
CA ASN A 36 4.13 0.43 26.37
C ASN A 36 5.43 -0.21 26.87
N HIS A 37 5.47 -1.52 27.17
CA HIS A 37 6.71 -2.16 27.64
C HIS A 37 7.71 -2.45 26.52
N TRP A 38 7.27 -2.83 25.32
CA TRP A 38 8.19 -3.26 24.25
C TRP A 38 8.97 -2.13 23.55
N VAL A 39 8.67 -0.87 23.86
CA VAL A 39 9.32 0.32 23.29
C VAL A 39 10.19 1.07 24.32
N GLY A 40 10.18 0.64 25.59
CA GLY A 40 10.97 1.28 26.67
C GLY A 40 12.48 1.04 26.57
N ASP A 41 12.90 -0.16 26.16
CA ASP A 41 14.29 -0.62 26.29
C ASP A 41 15.12 -0.54 24.97
N SER A 42 14.77 0.38 24.07
CA SER A 42 15.54 0.65 22.82
C SER A 42 16.31 1.98 22.85
N ALA A 43 16.65 2.48 24.04
CA ALA A 43 17.43 3.70 24.25
C ALA A 43 18.88 3.38 24.73
N GLY A 44 19.56 2.47 24.05
CA GLY A 44 20.99 2.19 24.23
C GLY A 44 21.82 2.81 23.10
N GLY A 45 22.69 3.76 23.43
CA GLY A 45 23.39 4.58 22.43
C GLY A 45 24.49 3.85 21.64
N VAL A 46 24.73 4.34 20.41
CA VAL A 46 25.92 4.04 19.59
C VAL A 46 26.68 5.37 19.39
N PRO A 47 28.00 5.44 19.62
CA PRO A 47 28.72 6.71 19.61
C PRO A 47 28.95 7.24 18.18
N SER A 48 28.76 8.55 18.01
CA SER A 48 29.11 9.31 16.81
C SER A 48 30.62 9.54 16.72
N ALA A 49 31.25 9.12 15.63
CA ALA A 49 32.63 9.48 15.31
C ALA A 49 32.67 10.81 14.52
N GLU A 50 32.85 11.93 15.22
CA GLU A 50 33.25 13.19 14.58
C GLU A 50 34.76 13.16 14.32
N GLY A 51 35.15 13.29 13.05
CA GLY A 51 36.54 13.46 12.64
C GLY A 51 36.75 14.83 12.00
N GLN A 52 37.34 15.77 12.76
CA GLN A 52 37.72 17.08 12.23
C GLN A 52 38.82 16.98 11.18
N LEU A 53 38.66 17.65 10.04
CA LEU A 53 39.78 18.07 9.19
C LEU A 53 39.55 19.49 8.67
N SER A 54 40.25 20.44 9.29
CA SER A 54 40.40 21.82 8.84
C SER A 54 41.61 21.95 7.90
N GLY A 55 41.50 22.74 6.82
CA GLY A 55 42.61 22.85 5.85
C GLY A 55 42.38 23.83 4.70
N THR A 56 42.50 25.12 5.00
CA THR A 56 43.01 26.22 4.12
C THR A 56 42.58 26.34 2.65
N LEU A 57 42.00 27.51 2.32
CA LEU A 57 41.91 28.06 0.97
C LEU A 57 43.15 28.89 0.62
N ASP A 58 43.74 28.64 -0.55
CA ASP A 58 44.45 29.60 -1.42
C ASP A 58 44.61 28.87 -2.79
N GLY A 59 44.59 29.47 -3.98
CA GLY A 59 44.64 30.88 -4.31
C GLY A 59 45.60 31.12 -5.48
N SER A 60 45.19 30.86 -6.73
CA SER A 60 45.70 31.54 -7.95
C SER A 60 45.16 30.92 -9.25
N ALA A 61 45.00 31.76 -10.27
CA ALA A 61 44.51 31.39 -11.59
C ALA A 61 45.63 31.02 -12.58
N ARG A 62 45.27 30.29 -13.64
CA ARG A 62 45.79 30.55 -15.01
C ARG A 62 44.91 29.90 -16.09
N ASN A 63 44.75 30.63 -17.19
CA ASN A 63 44.07 30.19 -18.42
C ASN A 63 44.77 28.99 -19.08
N VAL A 64 44.03 28.22 -19.89
CA VAL A 64 44.22 28.07 -21.35
C VAL A 64 43.08 27.20 -21.91
N SER A 65 42.52 27.60 -23.06
CA SER A 65 41.51 26.86 -23.84
C SER A 65 42.12 26.45 -25.22
N PRO A 66 41.38 25.84 -26.15
CA PRO A 66 40.99 24.43 -26.14
C PRO A 66 41.50 23.69 -27.40
N VAL A 67 41.49 22.35 -27.43
CA VAL A 67 41.65 21.57 -28.68
C VAL A 67 40.65 20.41 -28.72
N GLY A 68 39.99 20.26 -29.88
CA GLY A 68 38.94 19.28 -30.14
C GLY A 68 39.43 17.89 -30.63
N PRO A 69 38.50 17.02 -31.07
CA PRO A 69 38.71 15.57 -31.14
C PRO A 69 38.96 15.01 -32.56
N PRO A 70 39.30 13.72 -32.65
CA PRO A 70 38.70 12.80 -33.62
C PRO A 70 38.04 11.58 -32.91
N ARG A 71 36.78 11.23 -33.17
CA ARG A 71 36.21 10.53 -34.35
C ARG A 71 36.53 9.03 -34.47
N ALA A 72 35.46 8.23 -34.37
CA ALA A 72 35.12 7.05 -35.20
C ALA A 72 36.02 5.79 -35.16
N ALA A 73 35.57 4.56 -35.49
CA ALA A 73 34.24 3.90 -35.47
C ALA A 73 34.42 2.41 -35.90
N VAL A 74 33.31 1.66 -36.02
CA VAL A 74 33.12 0.48 -36.92
C VAL A 74 33.55 -0.93 -36.44
N SER A 75 32.53 -1.72 -36.04
CA SER A 75 32.38 -3.19 -36.33
C SER A 75 33.29 -4.20 -35.56
N SER A 76 33.01 -5.50 -35.46
CA SER A 76 31.81 -6.34 -35.72
C SER A 76 32.03 -7.80 -35.20
N HIS A 77 31.02 -8.66 -35.40
CA HIS A 77 31.02 -10.14 -35.41
C HIS A 77 30.74 -10.93 -34.10
N PHE A 78 29.52 -11.50 -34.10
CA PHE A 78 29.13 -12.86 -33.69
C PHE A 78 30.24 -13.85 -33.24
N ALA A 79 29.97 -14.57 -32.14
CA ALA A 79 29.82 -16.03 -32.16
C ALA A 79 29.16 -16.57 -30.86
N SER A 80 28.44 -17.69 -30.97
CA SER A 80 27.84 -18.43 -29.86
C SER A 80 28.82 -19.46 -29.28
N ALA A 81 28.75 -19.73 -27.96
CA ALA A 81 29.32 -20.94 -27.36
C ALA A 81 28.52 -21.38 -26.12
N THR A 82 27.72 -22.44 -26.28
CA THR A 82 27.13 -23.19 -25.16
C THR A 82 28.17 -24.13 -24.57
N VAL A 83 28.32 -24.16 -23.23
CA VAL A 83 29.06 -25.23 -22.54
C VAL A 83 28.17 -25.85 -21.48
N ALA A 84 27.80 -27.12 -21.72
CA ALA A 84 27.22 -27.98 -20.69
C ALA A 84 28.34 -28.78 -20.02
N CYS A 85 28.23 -29.01 -18.71
CA CYS A 85 29.07 -29.97 -18.00
C CYS A 85 28.18 -30.93 -17.19
N ARG A 86 28.29 -32.22 -17.49
CA ARG A 86 27.68 -33.35 -16.75
C ARG A 86 28.81 -34.24 -16.21
N THR A 87 28.54 -34.86 -15.07
CA THR A 87 29.12 -36.09 -14.44
C THR A 87 29.61 -35.84 -13.00
N LEU A 88 29.50 -36.77 -12.03
CA LEU A 88 29.15 -38.21 -12.06
C LEU A 88 28.48 -38.65 -10.73
N HIS A 89 27.85 -39.85 -10.70
CA HIS A 89 27.26 -40.48 -9.50
C HIS A 89 28.29 -41.20 -8.61
N VAL A 90 27.96 -41.38 -7.32
CA VAL A 90 28.43 -42.46 -6.44
C VAL A 90 27.27 -42.91 -5.54
N GLU A 91 27.12 -44.23 -5.28
CA GLU A 91 25.99 -44.81 -4.54
C GLU A 91 26.36 -45.46 -3.18
N SER A 92 25.51 -45.22 -2.17
CA SER A 92 25.14 -46.14 -1.06
C SER A 92 26.22 -46.56 -0.03
N PRO A 93 25.87 -47.32 1.05
CA PRO A 93 24.57 -47.45 1.74
C PRO A 93 24.67 -47.12 3.25
N PHE A 94 23.54 -47.03 3.99
CA PHE A 94 23.31 -47.64 5.33
C PHE A 94 21.96 -47.17 5.95
N ARG A 95 21.23 -48.09 6.60
CA ARG A 95 20.10 -47.85 7.53
C ARG A 95 20.35 -48.63 8.83
N PRO A 96 19.90 -48.10 9.99
CA PRO A 96 19.06 -48.91 10.89
C PRO A 96 17.75 -48.19 11.31
N PRO A 97 16.81 -48.83 12.04
CA PRO A 97 15.37 -48.50 11.94
C PRO A 97 14.62 -48.17 13.26
N PHE A 98 13.35 -47.71 13.12
CA PHE A 98 12.27 -47.57 14.14
C PHE A 98 12.59 -46.59 15.31
N GLU A 99 11.71 -45.78 15.91
CA GLU A 99 10.26 -45.48 15.90
C GLU A 99 10.09 -43.93 16.18
N ASN A 100 8.96 -43.22 16.18
CA ASN A 100 7.52 -43.49 16.02
C ASN A 100 6.81 -42.19 15.55
N PRO A 101 5.75 -42.19 14.72
CA PRO A 101 5.02 -40.96 14.35
C PRO A 101 3.91 -40.63 15.35
N VAL A 102 4.05 -39.49 16.04
CA VAL A 102 2.94 -38.89 16.80
C VAL A 102 1.88 -38.39 15.81
N PHE A 103 0.66 -38.91 15.93
CA PHE A 103 -0.49 -38.44 15.16
C PHE A 103 -0.80 -36.98 15.51
N LEU A 104 -0.37 -36.05 14.67
CA LEU A 104 -1.02 -34.74 14.55
C LEU A 104 -2.31 -34.95 13.75
N SER A 105 -3.46 -34.68 14.38
CA SER A 105 -4.76 -34.74 13.71
C SER A 105 -4.80 -33.76 12.53
N PRO A 106 -5.20 -34.19 11.32
CA PRO A 106 -5.40 -33.27 10.21
C PRO A 106 -6.47 -32.23 10.57
N VAL A 107 -6.26 -30.98 10.19
CA VAL A 107 -7.17 -29.84 10.41
C VAL A 107 -8.34 -29.91 9.40
N SER A 108 -9.03 -31.04 9.38
CA SER A 108 -10.11 -31.36 8.43
C SER A 108 -11.51 -31.37 9.07
N SER A 109 -11.60 -31.18 10.38
CA SER A 109 -12.87 -31.20 11.14
C SER A 109 -13.57 -29.83 11.26
N LEU A 110 -13.03 -28.76 10.66
CA LEU A 110 -13.68 -27.44 10.63
C LEU A 110 -14.72 -27.27 9.51
N PHE A 111 -14.87 -28.26 8.63
CA PHE A 111 -15.81 -28.21 7.49
C PHE A 111 -16.87 -29.33 7.53
N GLN A 112 -17.59 -29.43 8.66
CA GLN A 112 -18.84 -30.19 8.75
C GLN A 112 -19.93 -29.42 9.49
N ASP A 113 -20.60 -28.50 8.77
CA ASP A 113 -22.06 -28.56 8.72
C ASP A 113 -22.60 -27.88 7.44
N LYS A 114 -23.45 -28.57 6.67
CA LYS A 114 -24.12 -28.02 5.47
C LYS A 114 -25.58 -27.69 5.83
N GLY A 115 -25.76 -26.66 6.67
CA GLY A 115 -27.05 -26.33 7.28
C GLY A 115 -27.55 -24.88 7.12
N LYS A 116 -26.80 -24.04 6.40
CA LYS A 116 -27.12 -22.69 5.89
C LYS A 116 -25.92 -22.27 5.03
N ALA A 117 -26.07 -21.36 4.07
CA ALA A 117 -24.89 -20.70 3.50
C ALA A 117 -24.27 -19.85 4.62
N ASN A 118 -23.16 -20.31 5.20
CA ASN A 118 -22.55 -19.63 6.33
C ASN A 118 -21.77 -18.43 5.80
N MET A 119 -22.43 -17.27 5.81
CA MET A 119 -21.93 -16.07 5.17
C MET A 119 -20.62 -15.62 5.81
N THR A 120 -19.53 -15.53 5.05
CA THR A 120 -18.19 -15.35 5.62
C THR A 120 -17.96 -13.89 6.02
N VAL A 121 -17.61 -13.66 7.29
CA VAL A 121 -17.35 -12.33 7.84
C VAL A 121 -15.84 -12.09 8.00
N ILE A 122 -15.34 -11.07 7.34
CA ILE A 122 -13.93 -10.64 7.44
C ILE A 122 -13.86 -9.25 8.06
N ILE A 123 -12.91 -9.06 8.98
CA ILE A 123 -12.51 -7.75 9.47
C ILE A 123 -11.13 -7.39 8.91
N GLY A 124 -11.01 -6.24 8.26
CA GLY A 124 -9.81 -5.77 7.57
C GLY A 124 -9.21 -4.54 8.25
N PHE A 125 -7.91 -4.57 8.51
CA PHE A 125 -7.17 -3.48 9.15
C PHE A 125 -6.17 -2.82 8.17
N GLU A 126 -6.35 -1.53 7.89
CA GLU A 126 -5.49 -0.71 7.02
C GLU A 126 -4.84 0.44 7.79
N GLY A 127 -3.52 0.60 7.65
CA GLY A 127 -2.74 1.71 8.22
C GLY A 127 -1.28 1.72 7.74
N SER A 128 -1.09 1.61 6.43
CA SER A 128 0.18 1.68 5.71
C SER A 128 0.72 3.10 5.54
N ALA A 129 -0.18 4.08 5.49
CA ALA A 129 0.08 5.49 5.19
C ALA A 129 -0.41 6.38 6.35
N ASN A 130 -0.90 7.60 6.08
CA ASN A 130 -1.41 8.53 7.09
C ASN A 130 -2.89 8.29 7.50
N LYS A 131 -3.57 7.31 6.90
CA LYS A 131 -4.96 6.94 7.21
C LYS A 131 -4.96 5.61 7.97
N ILE A 132 -5.76 5.53 9.02
CA ILE A 132 -6.04 4.30 9.78
C ILE A 132 -7.52 3.99 9.61
N GLY A 133 -7.85 2.79 9.17
CA GLY A 133 -9.23 2.36 8.95
C GLY A 133 -9.41 0.88 9.24
N ILE A 134 -10.57 0.53 9.76
CA ILE A 134 -10.96 -0.86 10.01
C ILE A 134 -12.32 -1.05 9.37
N GLY A 135 -12.47 -2.08 8.55
CA GLY A 135 -13.70 -2.37 7.83
C GLY A 135 -14.17 -3.78 8.09
N VAL A 136 -15.49 -3.96 8.09
CA VAL A 136 -16.13 -5.27 8.27
C VAL A 136 -16.90 -5.58 7.00
N MET A 137 -16.70 -6.79 6.47
CA MET A 137 -17.38 -7.27 5.27
C MET A 137 -18.01 -8.65 5.51
N ARG A 138 -19.13 -8.90 4.84
CA ARG A 138 -19.83 -10.18 4.81
C ARG A 138 -20.19 -10.51 3.37
N ASP A 139 -19.48 -11.48 2.77
CA ASP A 139 -19.60 -11.91 1.37
C ASP A 139 -19.78 -10.77 0.34
N GLY A 140 -18.80 -9.87 0.25
CA GLY A 140 -18.83 -8.73 -0.68
C GLY A 140 -19.75 -7.58 -0.28
N ILE A 141 -20.45 -7.65 0.85
CA ILE A 141 -21.22 -6.53 1.41
C ILE A 141 -20.39 -5.85 2.50
N VAL A 142 -20.17 -4.54 2.38
CA VAL A 142 -19.54 -3.72 3.42
C VAL A 142 -20.55 -3.43 4.52
N LEU A 143 -20.26 -3.88 5.74
CA LEU A 143 -21.08 -3.66 6.92
C LEU A 143 -20.65 -2.42 7.71
N SER A 144 -19.35 -2.09 7.68
CA SER A 144 -18.76 -0.91 8.35
C SER A 144 -17.40 -0.57 7.74
N ASN A 145 -16.99 0.70 7.82
CA ASN A 145 -15.70 1.17 7.30
C ASN A 145 -15.18 2.49 7.96
N PRO A 146 -15.16 2.64 9.30
CA PRO A 146 -14.65 3.84 9.96
C PRO A 146 -13.17 4.07 9.65
N ARG A 147 -12.81 5.36 9.54
CA ARG A 147 -11.49 5.82 9.17
C ARG A 147 -11.14 7.13 9.86
N ARG A 148 -9.87 7.28 10.25
CA ARG A 148 -9.27 8.54 10.72
C ARG A 148 -8.04 8.90 9.89
N THR A 149 -7.85 10.19 9.63
CA THR A 149 -6.72 10.72 8.86
C THR A 149 -5.80 11.52 9.77
N TYR A 150 -4.50 11.23 9.74
CA TYR A 150 -3.49 12.11 10.31
C TYR A 150 -3.23 13.28 9.36
N ILE A 151 -3.62 14.48 9.80
CA ILE A 151 -3.45 15.74 9.08
C ILE A 151 -2.32 16.54 9.75
N THR A 152 -1.32 16.93 8.97
CA THR A 152 -0.22 17.80 9.40
C THR A 152 -0.51 19.27 9.07
N PRO A 153 0.13 20.24 9.76
CA PRO A 153 0.02 21.65 9.40
C PRO A 153 0.43 21.94 7.94
N PRO A 154 -0.13 22.97 7.28
CA PRO A 154 0.23 23.35 5.93
C PRO A 154 1.74 23.52 5.75
N GLY A 155 2.29 23.06 4.62
CA GLY A 155 3.74 23.04 4.37
C GLY A 155 4.49 21.83 4.96
N GLN A 156 3.87 21.03 5.85
CA GLN A 156 4.51 19.87 6.47
C GLN A 156 3.94 18.54 5.94
N GLY A 157 4.82 17.55 5.73
CA GLY A 157 4.43 16.18 5.42
C GLY A 157 4.43 15.29 6.67
N PHE A 158 3.61 14.24 6.67
CA PHE A 158 3.53 13.31 7.81
C PHE A 158 4.80 12.45 7.94
N MET A 159 5.33 12.37 9.15
CA MET A 159 6.50 11.52 9.47
C MET A 159 6.07 10.12 9.94
N PRO A 160 6.83 9.04 9.67
CA PRO A 160 6.47 7.68 10.08
C PRO A 160 6.30 7.52 11.59
N SER A 161 7.11 8.21 12.39
CA SER A 161 7.07 8.24 13.86
C SER A 161 5.73 8.72 14.40
N ASP A 162 5.27 9.87 13.89
CA ASP A 162 4.11 10.59 14.41
C ASP A 162 2.80 10.04 13.83
N THR A 163 2.85 9.55 12.59
CA THR A 163 1.79 8.73 12.02
C THR A 163 1.53 7.47 12.85
N ALA A 164 2.60 6.78 13.27
CA ALA A 164 2.46 5.61 14.13
C ALA A 164 1.95 5.95 15.54
N LYS A 165 2.31 7.13 16.09
CA LYS A 165 1.70 7.64 17.35
C LYS A 165 0.19 7.84 17.18
N HIS A 166 -0.24 8.50 16.09
CA HIS A 166 -1.65 8.71 15.77
C HIS A 166 -2.41 7.38 15.61
N HIS A 167 -1.84 6.39 14.92
CA HIS A 167 -2.47 5.07 14.80
C HIS A 167 -2.61 4.39 16.16
N ARG A 168 -1.56 4.40 17.00
CA ARG A 168 -1.64 3.84 18.37
C ARG A 168 -2.70 4.52 19.24
N SER A 169 -2.92 5.83 19.08
CA SER A 169 -3.87 6.58 19.90
C SER A 169 -5.35 6.40 19.52
N CYS A 170 -5.68 5.78 18.37
CA CYS A 170 -7.07 5.64 17.94
C CYS A 170 -7.46 4.27 17.34
N ILE A 171 -6.50 3.37 17.03
CA ILE A 171 -6.81 2.08 16.37
C ILE A 171 -7.82 1.21 17.15
N LEU A 172 -7.85 1.29 18.49
CA LEU A 172 -8.82 0.55 19.30
C LEU A 172 -10.21 1.20 19.29
N ASP A 173 -10.30 2.53 19.11
CA ASP A 173 -11.58 3.24 18.97
C ASP A 173 -12.18 2.96 17.60
N VAL A 174 -11.38 3.05 16.53
CA VAL A 174 -11.76 2.65 15.16
C VAL A 174 -12.23 1.18 15.14
N LEU A 175 -11.58 0.30 15.90
CA LEU A 175 -11.98 -1.11 16.01
C LEU A 175 -13.34 -1.26 16.71
N HIS A 176 -13.56 -0.52 17.80
CA HIS A 176 -14.82 -0.56 18.53
C HIS A 176 -15.99 -0.03 17.68
N GLU A 177 -15.78 1.09 16.99
CA GLU A 177 -16.71 1.66 16.01
C GLU A 177 -17.01 0.66 14.89
N ALA A 178 -15.99 -0.02 14.33
CA ALA A 178 -16.19 -0.95 13.23
C ALA A 178 -17.10 -2.14 13.61
N LEU A 179 -16.96 -2.64 14.83
CA LEU A 179 -17.82 -3.71 15.37
C LEU A 179 -19.23 -3.21 15.69
N MET A 180 -19.36 -1.98 16.21
CA MET A 180 -20.64 -1.36 16.54
C MET A 180 -21.47 -1.02 15.29
N GLU A 181 -20.89 -0.36 14.30
CA GLU A 181 -21.56 -0.02 13.03
C GLU A 181 -22.01 -1.27 12.28
N ALA A 182 -21.14 -2.29 12.20
CA ALA A 182 -21.49 -3.57 11.59
C ALA A 182 -22.52 -4.38 12.41
N ASN A 183 -22.74 -4.01 13.67
CA ASN A 183 -23.58 -4.68 14.64
C ASN A 183 -23.27 -6.19 14.75
N ILE A 184 -21.98 -6.52 14.90
CA ILE A 184 -21.49 -7.90 15.07
C ILE A 184 -20.65 -8.06 16.34
N THR A 185 -20.65 -9.29 16.86
CA THR A 185 -19.75 -9.71 17.94
C THR A 185 -18.46 -10.33 17.37
N PRO A 186 -17.34 -10.31 18.12
CA PRO A 186 -16.11 -10.99 17.71
C PRO A 186 -16.23 -12.50 17.44
N GLY A 187 -17.28 -13.15 17.97
CA GLY A 187 -17.56 -14.56 17.70
C GLY A 187 -17.99 -14.82 16.25
N GLU A 188 -18.67 -13.85 15.62
CA GLU A 188 -19.19 -13.92 14.25
C GLU A 188 -18.15 -13.63 13.16
N ILE A 189 -16.95 -13.16 13.53
CA ILE A 189 -15.86 -12.89 12.59
C ILE A 189 -15.21 -14.22 12.21
N ASP A 190 -15.09 -14.56 10.94
CA ASP A 190 -14.47 -15.81 10.49
C ASP A 190 -12.96 -15.66 10.31
N CYS A 191 -12.47 -14.51 9.85
CA CYS A 191 -11.03 -14.25 9.70
C CYS A 191 -10.68 -12.76 9.86
N VAL A 192 -9.45 -12.50 10.33
CA VAL A 192 -8.83 -11.18 10.47
C VAL A 192 -7.86 -10.95 9.31
N ALA A 193 -8.08 -9.91 8.52
CA ALA A 193 -7.18 -9.46 7.47
C ALA A 193 -6.45 -8.18 7.88
N TYR A 194 -5.19 -8.01 7.48
CA TYR A 194 -4.43 -6.78 7.75
C TYR A 194 -3.46 -6.46 6.61
N THR A 195 -3.13 -5.18 6.44
CA THR A 195 -2.13 -4.76 5.46
C THR A 195 -0.74 -5.25 5.87
N LYS A 196 -0.21 -6.23 5.14
CA LYS A 196 1.17 -6.72 5.30
C LYS A 196 2.17 -5.73 4.70
N GLY A 197 1.78 -5.07 3.61
CA GLY A 197 2.54 -4.03 2.92
C GLY A 197 2.06 -3.84 1.47
N PRO A 198 2.71 -2.98 0.66
CA PRO A 198 3.78 -2.05 1.04
C PRO A 198 3.29 -0.95 1.99
N GLY A 199 4.19 -0.10 2.50
CA GLY A 199 3.85 1.00 3.39
C GLY A 199 4.97 1.44 4.33
N MET A 200 4.67 2.44 5.17
CA MET A 200 5.60 2.95 6.18
C MET A 200 5.79 1.92 7.32
N GLY A 201 7.03 1.63 7.69
CA GLY A 201 7.34 0.56 8.66
C GLY A 201 6.66 0.69 10.04
N ALA A 202 6.72 1.86 10.67
CA ALA A 202 6.16 2.04 12.03
C ALA A 202 4.61 2.04 12.07
N PRO A 203 3.90 2.66 11.11
CA PRO A 203 2.46 2.47 10.91
C PRO A 203 2.06 1.01 10.66
N LEU A 204 2.68 0.34 9.68
CA LEU A 204 2.42 -1.08 9.38
C LEU A 204 2.61 -1.98 10.63
N LEU A 205 3.69 -1.77 11.39
CA LEU A 205 3.97 -2.54 12.61
C LEU A 205 2.87 -2.34 13.67
N THR A 206 2.39 -1.11 13.83
CA THR A 206 1.30 -0.77 14.76
C THR A 206 0.03 -1.56 14.42
N VAL A 207 -0.35 -1.59 13.13
CA VAL A 207 -1.53 -2.33 12.65
C VAL A 207 -1.36 -3.83 12.81
N ALA A 208 -0.21 -4.37 12.37
CA ALA A 208 0.05 -5.81 12.42
C ALA A 208 0.04 -6.36 13.86
N ILE A 209 0.54 -5.60 14.85
CA ILE A 209 0.48 -5.99 16.27
C ILE A 209 -0.97 -6.11 16.74
N VAL A 210 -1.84 -5.15 16.41
CA VAL A 210 -3.26 -5.19 16.83
C VAL A 210 -3.99 -6.32 16.12
N ALA A 211 -3.82 -6.48 14.80
CA ALA A 211 -4.44 -7.56 14.03
C ALA A 211 -4.04 -8.95 14.54
N ARG A 212 -2.73 -9.19 14.79
CA ARG A 212 -2.22 -10.42 15.42
C ARG A 212 -2.81 -10.65 16.80
N THR A 213 -3.02 -9.59 17.58
CA THR A 213 -3.53 -9.71 18.95
C THR A 213 -5.01 -10.09 18.95
N VAL A 214 -5.84 -9.44 18.13
CA VAL A 214 -7.28 -9.78 18.05
C VAL A 214 -7.51 -11.17 17.44
N ALA A 215 -6.72 -11.56 16.42
CA ALA A 215 -6.79 -12.90 15.83
C ALA A 215 -6.53 -14.00 16.88
N GLN A 216 -5.51 -13.83 17.74
CA GLN A 216 -5.24 -14.76 18.84
C GLN A 216 -6.33 -14.73 19.93
N LEU A 217 -6.77 -13.55 20.37
CA LEU A 217 -7.81 -13.40 21.39
C LEU A 217 -9.16 -14.00 20.99
N TRP A 218 -9.50 -13.91 19.71
CA TRP A 218 -10.76 -14.43 19.16
C TRP A 218 -10.61 -15.85 18.57
N SER A 219 -9.39 -16.40 18.58
CA SER A 219 -9.04 -17.70 17.98
C SER A 219 -9.45 -17.81 16.50
N LYS A 220 -9.18 -16.75 15.72
CA LYS A 220 -9.53 -16.65 14.29
C LYS A 220 -8.27 -16.67 13.40
N PRO A 221 -8.34 -17.26 12.19
CA PRO A 221 -7.29 -17.15 11.18
C PRO A 221 -6.90 -15.70 10.87
N LEU A 222 -5.64 -15.50 10.50
CA LEU A 222 -5.05 -14.23 10.10
C LEU A 222 -4.65 -14.27 8.61
N ILE A 223 -4.84 -13.17 7.88
CA ILE A 223 -4.36 -13.01 6.50
C ILE A 223 -3.58 -11.70 6.35
N GLY A 224 -2.35 -11.79 5.86
CA GLY A 224 -1.53 -10.65 5.46
C GLY A 224 -1.78 -10.26 4.01
N VAL A 225 -2.49 -9.16 3.80
CA VAL A 225 -2.95 -8.67 2.50
C VAL A 225 -1.93 -7.70 1.87
N ASN A 226 -1.77 -7.75 0.54
CA ASN A 226 -1.04 -6.73 -0.21
C ASN A 226 -1.94 -5.49 -0.44
N HIS A 227 -1.46 -4.31 -0.05
CA HIS A 227 -2.20 -3.04 -0.11
C HIS A 227 -2.69 -2.69 -1.53
N CYS A 228 -1.84 -2.88 -2.54
CA CYS A 228 -2.20 -2.62 -3.94
C CYS A 228 -3.34 -3.54 -4.40
N ILE A 229 -3.32 -4.81 -3.99
CA ILE A 229 -4.38 -5.79 -4.30
C ILE A 229 -5.67 -5.46 -3.54
N GLY A 230 -5.58 -4.95 -2.30
CA GLY A 230 -6.73 -4.41 -1.58
C GLY A 230 -7.48 -3.34 -2.39
N HIS A 231 -6.75 -2.34 -2.90
CA HIS A 231 -7.28 -1.33 -3.82
C HIS A 231 -7.91 -1.94 -5.08
N ILE A 232 -7.22 -2.89 -5.73
CA ILE A 232 -7.72 -3.55 -6.95
C ILE A 232 -9.02 -4.32 -6.69
N GLU A 233 -9.07 -5.21 -5.71
CA GLU A 233 -10.24 -6.08 -5.48
C GLU A 233 -11.45 -5.30 -4.94
N MET A 234 -11.24 -4.26 -4.14
CA MET A 234 -12.32 -3.34 -3.77
C MET A 234 -12.85 -2.56 -4.99
N GLY A 235 -11.95 -2.05 -5.83
CA GLY A 235 -12.33 -1.38 -7.08
C GLY A 235 -13.17 -2.30 -7.97
N ARG A 236 -12.74 -3.55 -8.16
CA ARG A 236 -13.46 -4.59 -8.92
C ARG A 236 -14.82 -4.92 -8.32
N LEU A 237 -14.92 -5.09 -7.00
CA LEU A 237 -16.18 -5.37 -6.32
C LEU A 237 -17.22 -4.26 -6.53
N ILE A 238 -16.84 -3.01 -6.25
CA ILE A 238 -17.75 -1.87 -6.27
C ILE A 238 -18.18 -1.51 -7.69
N THR A 239 -17.23 -1.52 -8.63
CA THR A 239 -17.47 -1.12 -10.03
C THR A 239 -17.96 -2.25 -10.94
N ARG A 240 -17.76 -3.51 -10.51
CA ARG A 240 -17.98 -4.75 -11.29
C ARG A 240 -17.09 -4.91 -12.52
N ALA A 241 -15.97 -4.17 -12.61
CA ALA A 241 -14.99 -4.34 -13.69
C ALA A 241 -14.43 -5.77 -13.73
N GLN A 242 -14.48 -6.41 -14.90
CA GLN A 242 -14.24 -7.85 -15.04
C GLN A 242 -12.77 -8.21 -15.24
N ASN A 243 -12.06 -7.53 -16.12
CA ASN A 243 -10.62 -7.68 -16.31
C ASN A 243 -9.92 -6.39 -16.80
N PRO A 244 -9.94 -5.31 -15.99
CA PRO A 244 -9.42 -4.01 -16.40
C PRO A 244 -7.90 -3.93 -16.42
N THR A 245 -7.40 -3.01 -17.24
CA THR A 245 -6.11 -2.36 -17.00
C THR A 245 -6.32 -1.40 -15.84
N VAL A 246 -5.61 -1.63 -14.74
CA VAL A 246 -5.74 -0.85 -13.51
C VAL A 246 -4.70 0.26 -13.50
N LEU A 247 -5.13 1.50 -13.34
CA LEU A 247 -4.26 2.61 -12.96
C LEU A 247 -4.33 2.79 -11.44
N TYR A 248 -3.28 2.40 -10.72
CA TYR A 248 -3.17 2.62 -9.29
C TYR A 248 -2.33 3.86 -8.99
N VAL A 249 -2.97 4.91 -8.49
CA VAL A 249 -2.36 6.22 -8.22
C VAL A 249 -2.69 6.72 -6.81
N SER A 250 -1.66 6.79 -5.96
CA SER A 250 -1.76 7.20 -4.56
C SER A 250 -0.61 8.14 -4.17
N GLY A 251 -0.57 8.55 -2.89
CA GLY A 251 0.57 9.29 -2.34
C GLY A 251 1.87 8.46 -2.27
N GLY A 252 1.78 7.13 -2.36
CA GLY A 252 2.92 6.20 -2.28
C GLY A 252 3.19 5.38 -3.54
N ASN A 253 2.24 5.29 -4.49
CA ASN A 253 2.35 4.45 -5.67
C ASN A 253 1.88 5.16 -6.95
N THR A 254 2.48 4.79 -8.08
CA THR A 254 1.96 5.07 -9.43
C THR A 254 2.34 3.89 -10.31
N GLN A 255 1.36 3.05 -10.62
CA GLN A 255 1.55 1.77 -11.30
C GLN A 255 0.40 1.51 -12.27
N VAL A 256 0.72 0.98 -13.45
CA VAL A 256 -0.24 0.45 -14.41
C VAL A 256 -0.16 -1.08 -14.34
N ILE A 257 -1.25 -1.70 -13.92
CA ILE A 257 -1.31 -3.10 -13.52
C ILE A 257 -2.35 -3.83 -14.37
N ALA A 258 -2.08 -5.07 -14.77
CA ALA A 258 -3.12 -5.95 -15.32
C ALA A 258 -2.96 -7.39 -14.79
N TYR A 259 -4.08 -8.11 -14.73
CA TYR A 259 -4.08 -9.52 -14.32
C TYR A 259 -3.63 -10.41 -15.47
N SER A 260 -2.64 -11.27 -15.23
CA SER A 260 -2.17 -12.28 -16.19
C SER A 260 -1.45 -13.43 -15.48
N GLU A 261 -1.81 -14.66 -15.82
CA GLU A 261 -1.26 -15.91 -15.27
C GLU A 261 -1.27 -15.92 -13.72
N GLN A 262 -2.44 -15.74 -13.11
CA GLN A 262 -2.63 -15.73 -11.65
C GLN A 262 -1.77 -14.71 -10.89
N ARG A 263 -1.34 -13.63 -11.56
CA ARG A 263 -0.59 -12.51 -10.97
C ARG A 263 -1.15 -11.17 -11.40
N TYR A 264 -1.15 -10.19 -10.50
CA TYR A 264 -1.34 -8.78 -10.85
C TYR A 264 0.02 -8.19 -11.24
N ARG A 265 0.28 -8.13 -12.55
CA ARG A 265 1.58 -7.74 -13.10
C ARG A 265 1.63 -6.24 -13.35
N ILE A 266 2.78 -5.64 -13.04
CA ILE A 266 3.06 -4.22 -13.28
C ILE A 266 3.63 -4.10 -14.70
N PHE A 267 2.93 -3.38 -15.58
CA PHE A 267 3.33 -3.14 -16.98
C PHE A 267 4.07 -1.82 -17.17
N GLY A 268 3.85 -0.87 -16.26
CA GLY A 268 4.59 0.37 -16.17
C GLY A 268 4.47 0.95 -14.77
N GLU A 269 5.51 1.60 -14.28
CA GLU A 269 5.49 2.26 -12.97
C GLU A 269 6.25 3.59 -12.96
N THR A 270 6.09 4.36 -11.88
CA THR A 270 6.99 5.50 -11.66
C THR A 270 8.39 4.99 -11.34
N ILE A 271 9.40 5.57 -11.99
CA ILE A 271 10.82 5.27 -11.72
C ILE A 271 11.41 6.16 -10.61
N ASP A 272 10.62 7.08 -10.03
CA ASP A 272 11.09 7.96 -8.96
C ASP A 272 10.11 8.11 -7.77
N ILE A 273 9.22 9.10 -7.79
CA ILE A 273 8.21 9.40 -6.76
C ILE A 273 6.81 9.08 -7.29
N ALA A 274 5.84 8.86 -6.41
CA ALA A 274 4.45 8.72 -6.84
C ALA A 274 3.84 10.06 -7.27
N VAL A 275 2.87 10.04 -8.19
CA VAL A 275 2.14 11.24 -8.65
C VAL A 275 1.47 11.98 -7.49
N GLY A 276 0.91 11.24 -6.52
CA GLY A 276 0.35 11.84 -5.30
C GLY A 276 1.42 12.49 -4.43
N ASN A 277 2.65 11.93 -4.37
CA ASN A 277 3.76 12.58 -3.67
C ASN A 277 4.21 13.87 -4.36
N CYS A 278 4.17 13.91 -5.70
CA CYS A 278 4.44 15.11 -6.48
C CYS A 278 3.42 16.22 -6.15
N LEU A 279 2.12 15.91 -6.16
CA LEU A 279 1.05 16.82 -5.76
C LEU A 279 1.20 17.27 -4.30
N ASP A 280 1.38 16.35 -3.36
CA ASP A 280 1.54 16.65 -1.93
C ASP A 280 2.82 17.44 -1.60
N ARG A 281 3.88 17.34 -2.43
CA ARG A 281 5.06 18.19 -2.32
C ARG A 281 4.79 19.58 -2.88
N PHE A 282 4.20 19.68 -4.06
CA PHE A 282 3.85 20.97 -4.66
C PHE A 282 2.90 21.79 -3.78
N ALA A 283 1.89 21.15 -3.18
CA ALA A 283 0.99 21.78 -2.20
C ALA A 283 1.76 22.45 -1.05
N ARG A 284 2.86 21.84 -0.58
CA ARG A 284 3.68 22.38 0.50
C ARG A 284 4.50 23.61 0.08
N VAL A 285 4.96 23.66 -1.17
CA VAL A 285 5.65 24.83 -1.76
C VAL A 285 4.73 26.06 -1.72
N LEU A 286 3.47 25.87 -2.15
CA LEU A 286 2.44 26.90 -2.14
C LEU A 286 1.77 27.12 -0.76
N LYS A 287 2.16 26.36 0.27
CA LYS A 287 1.54 26.35 1.62
C LYS A 287 0.02 26.10 1.60
N ILE A 288 -0.44 25.33 0.63
CA ILE A 288 -1.83 24.86 0.52
C ILE A 288 -2.17 23.96 1.72
N SER A 289 -3.44 23.96 2.13
CA SER A 289 -3.93 23.14 3.25
C SER A 289 -3.76 21.65 2.98
N ASN A 290 -3.44 20.89 4.03
CA ASN A 290 -3.45 19.43 4.01
C ASN A 290 -4.83 18.83 4.37
N ASP A 291 -5.81 19.66 4.74
CA ASP A 291 -7.18 19.29 5.09
C ASP A 291 -8.15 19.66 3.95
N PRO A 292 -8.98 18.73 3.42
CA PRO A 292 -9.07 17.31 3.75
C PRO A 292 -7.94 16.46 3.15
N SER A 293 -7.34 16.92 2.05
CA SER A 293 -6.07 16.41 1.52
C SER A 293 -5.40 17.46 0.62
N PRO A 294 -4.06 17.43 0.45
CA PRO A 294 -3.37 18.40 -0.40
C PRO A 294 -3.79 18.27 -1.87
N GLY A 295 -3.91 17.04 -2.38
CA GLY A 295 -4.37 16.76 -3.75
C GLY A 295 -5.78 17.32 -4.06
N TYR A 296 -6.73 17.16 -3.14
CA TYR A 296 -8.08 17.74 -3.29
C TYR A 296 -8.05 19.28 -3.33
N ASN A 297 -7.18 19.92 -2.55
CA ASN A 297 -7.07 21.37 -2.52
C ASN A 297 -6.38 21.92 -3.79
N ILE A 298 -5.37 21.22 -4.33
CA ILE A 298 -4.82 21.51 -5.67
C ILE A 298 -5.94 21.40 -6.73
N GLU A 299 -6.80 20.39 -6.65
CA GLU A 299 -7.94 20.23 -7.57
C GLU A 299 -8.97 21.36 -7.48
N GLN A 300 -9.26 21.89 -6.30
CA GLN A 300 -10.15 23.05 -6.19
C GLN A 300 -9.50 24.32 -6.74
N MET A 301 -8.19 24.50 -6.57
CA MET A 301 -7.45 25.64 -7.13
C MET A 301 -7.30 25.55 -8.65
N ALA A 302 -7.02 24.37 -9.18
CA ALA A 302 -6.89 24.11 -10.62
C ALA A 302 -8.13 24.53 -11.43
N LYS A 303 -9.34 24.41 -10.86
CA LYS A 303 -10.60 24.85 -11.49
C LYS A 303 -10.67 26.35 -11.79
N ASN A 304 -9.84 27.16 -11.14
CA ASN A 304 -9.76 28.60 -11.33
C ASN A 304 -8.58 29.04 -12.20
N GLY A 305 -7.69 28.11 -12.57
CA GLY A 305 -6.60 28.35 -13.51
C GLY A 305 -7.11 28.70 -14.91
N ARG A 306 -6.37 29.57 -15.61
CA ARG A 306 -6.71 30.10 -16.94
C ARG A 306 -5.56 30.03 -17.92
N THR A 307 -4.34 30.07 -17.42
CA THR A 307 -3.10 30.06 -18.19
C THR A 307 -2.42 28.72 -18.03
N PHE A 308 -2.10 28.07 -19.15
CA PHE A 308 -1.24 26.89 -19.14
C PHE A 308 0.23 27.31 -19.13
N VAL A 309 0.97 26.85 -18.12
CA VAL A 309 2.42 26.99 -17.99
C VAL A 309 3.06 25.68 -18.45
N GLU A 310 3.96 25.74 -19.43
CA GLU A 310 4.65 24.55 -19.91
C GLU A 310 5.53 23.93 -18.82
N LEU A 311 5.35 22.63 -18.60
CA LEU A 311 6.11 21.82 -17.65
C LEU A 311 6.78 20.64 -18.39
N PRO A 312 7.88 20.07 -17.86
CA PRO A 312 8.54 18.92 -18.49
C PRO A 312 7.59 17.71 -18.61
N TYR A 313 7.47 17.13 -19.81
CA TYR A 313 6.66 15.92 -20.05
C TYR A 313 7.57 14.69 -20.11
N SER A 314 7.44 13.76 -19.14
CA SER A 314 8.48 12.76 -18.84
C SER A 314 7.98 11.31 -18.81
N VAL A 315 7.47 10.83 -19.95
CA VAL A 315 7.07 9.42 -20.16
C VAL A 315 8.19 8.63 -20.85
N LYS A 316 8.39 7.37 -20.46
CA LYS A 316 9.41 6.45 -21.00
C LYS A 316 8.77 5.08 -21.26
N GLY A 317 8.20 4.89 -22.46
CA GLY A 317 7.46 3.65 -22.76
C GLY A 317 6.15 3.59 -21.97
N MET A 318 6.05 2.68 -21.00
CA MET A 318 4.93 2.63 -20.05
C MET A 318 5.29 3.22 -18.67
N ASP A 319 6.52 3.66 -18.47
CA ASP A 319 6.99 4.24 -17.20
C ASP A 319 6.91 5.77 -17.18
N VAL A 320 6.88 6.35 -15.98
CA VAL A 320 6.82 7.81 -15.76
C VAL A 320 7.86 8.29 -14.75
N SER A 321 8.23 9.56 -14.85
CA SER A 321 9.13 10.25 -13.91
C SER A 321 8.55 11.62 -13.56
N PHE A 322 8.38 11.89 -12.27
CA PHE A 322 7.77 13.14 -11.79
C PHE A 322 8.74 14.04 -11.03
N SER A 323 9.90 13.51 -10.62
CA SER A 323 10.87 14.30 -9.82
C SER A 323 11.45 15.49 -10.58
N GLY A 324 11.68 15.35 -11.90
CA GLY A 324 12.11 16.46 -12.75
C GLY A 324 11.06 17.58 -12.82
N ILE A 325 9.78 17.20 -13.02
CA ILE A 325 8.63 18.11 -13.08
C ILE A 325 8.50 18.88 -11.76
N LEU A 326 8.59 18.16 -10.64
CA LEU A 326 8.52 18.75 -9.31
C LEU A 326 9.68 19.72 -9.04
N SER A 327 10.91 19.36 -9.39
CA SER A 327 12.06 20.26 -9.21
C SER A 327 11.98 21.51 -10.09
N TYR A 328 11.42 21.38 -11.30
CA TYR A 328 11.21 22.50 -12.21
C TYR A 328 10.16 23.46 -11.64
N ILE A 329 9.00 22.95 -11.22
CA ILE A 329 7.94 23.81 -10.67
C ILE A 329 8.30 24.36 -9.28
N GLU A 330 9.13 23.66 -8.49
CA GLU A 330 9.70 24.16 -7.21
C GLU A 330 10.58 25.43 -7.44
N ASP A 331 11.47 25.44 -8.44
CA ASP A 331 12.31 26.62 -8.75
C ASP A 331 11.54 27.71 -9.54
N ALA A 332 10.69 27.30 -10.49
CA ALA A 332 9.96 28.22 -11.36
C ALA A 332 8.85 28.98 -10.61
N ALA A 333 8.07 28.30 -9.73
CA ALA A 333 6.92 28.91 -9.06
C ALA A 333 7.31 30.15 -8.25
N HIS A 334 8.44 30.12 -7.52
CA HIS A 334 8.89 31.28 -6.75
C HIS A 334 9.17 32.51 -7.62
N LYS A 335 9.71 32.32 -8.82
CA LYS A 335 9.99 33.40 -9.79
C LYS A 335 8.70 33.89 -10.41
N MET A 336 7.92 32.99 -11.00
CA MET A 336 6.67 33.32 -11.72
C MET A 336 5.61 33.99 -10.84
N LEU A 337 5.49 33.56 -9.57
CA LEU A 337 4.57 34.18 -8.61
C LEU A 337 5.04 35.57 -8.15
N THR A 338 6.36 35.82 -8.17
CA THR A 338 6.94 37.12 -7.79
C THR A 338 6.87 38.12 -8.96
N SER A 339 7.04 37.66 -10.20
CA SER A 339 6.86 38.48 -11.41
C SER A 339 5.40 38.66 -11.84
N GLN A 340 4.46 37.98 -11.18
CA GLN A 340 3.02 37.98 -11.50
C GLN A 340 2.68 37.48 -12.92
N GLU A 341 3.52 36.61 -13.48
CA GLU A 341 3.30 35.99 -14.80
C GLU A 341 2.20 34.92 -14.77
N CYS A 342 1.97 34.29 -13.61
CA CYS A 342 0.90 33.31 -13.40
C CYS A 342 0.40 33.35 -11.95
N THR A 343 -0.76 32.73 -11.71
CA THR A 343 -1.33 32.54 -10.36
C THR A 343 -1.01 31.16 -9.78
N PRO A 344 -1.13 30.96 -8.45
CA PRO A 344 -1.10 29.63 -7.84
C PRO A 344 -2.10 28.65 -8.46
N GLU A 345 -3.27 29.14 -8.86
CA GLU A 345 -4.33 28.43 -9.56
C GLU A 345 -3.90 27.95 -10.96
N ASP A 346 -3.23 28.81 -11.74
CA ASP A 346 -2.64 28.47 -13.05
C ASP A 346 -1.59 27.35 -12.93
N LEU A 347 -0.75 27.40 -11.89
CA LEU A 347 0.25 26.36 -11.63
C LEU A 347 -0.40 25.03 -11.20
N CYS A 348 -1.45 25.08 -10.36
CA CYS A 348 -2.24 23.90 -9.99
C CYS A 348 -2.89 23.25 -11.22
N PHE A 349 -3.49 24.06 -12.10
CA PHE A 349 -4.05 23.64 -13.37
C PHE A 349 -3.00 22.98 -14.27
N SER A 350 -1.91 23.69 -14.55
CA SER A 350 -0.85 23.25 -15.46
C SER A 350 -0.17 21.95 -14.99
N LEU A 351 0.01 21.81 -13.67
CA LEU A 351 0.53 20.59 -13.07
C LEU A 351 -0.43 19.41 -13.23
N GLN A 352 -1.74 19.61 -13.02
CA GLN A 352 -2.73 18.55 -13.24
C GLN A 352 -2.80 18.12 -14.71
N GLU A 353 -2.92 19.06 -15.64
CA GLU A 353 -2.95 18.75 -17.08
C GLU A 353 -1.71 17.97 -17.53
N THR A 354 -0.52 18.39 -17.09
CA THR A 354 0.75 17.71 -17.43
C THR A 354 0.80 16.30 -16.84
N LEU A 355 0.62 16.17 -15.52
CA LEU A 355 0.75 14.88 -14.82
C LEU A 355 -0.31 13.89 -15.28
N PHE A 356 -1.57 14.31 -15.43
CA PHE A 356 -2.66 13.43 -15.81
C PHE A 356 -2.59 13.03 -17.29
N SER A 357 -2.12 13.90 -18.18
CA SER A 357 -1.83 13.52 -19.58
C SER A 357 -0.77 12.40 -19.65
N MET A 358 0.26 12.45 -18.80
CA MET A 358 1.26 11.37 -18.71
C MET A 358 0.65 10.05 -18.23
N LEU A 359 -0.26 10.10 -17.25
CA LEU A 359 -0.97 8.91 -16.73
C LEU A 359 -1.91 8.30 -17.77
N VAL A 360 -2.61 9.13 -18.56
CA VAL A 360 -3.47 8.67 -19.66
C VAL A 360 -2.63 7.99 -20.74
N GLU A 361 -1.50 8.59 -21.16
CA GLU A 361 -0.60 8.02 -22.18
C GLU A 361 -0.10 6.61 -21.80
N ILE A 362 0.40 6.42 -20.57
CA ILE A 362 0.89 5.09 -20.14
C ILE A 362 -0.24 4.08 -19.95
N THR A 363 -1.42 4.52 -19.51
CA THR A 363 -2.58 3.65 -19.34
C THR A 363 -3.07 3.15 -20.70
N GLU A 364 -3.18 4.05 -21.68
CA GLU A 364 -3.55 3.68 -23.05
C GLU A 364 -2.55 2.69 -23.68
N ARG A 365 -1.24 2.92 -23.50
CA ARG A 365 -0.19 2.00 -23.98
C ARG A 365 -0.35 0.60 -23.36
N ALA A 366 -0.61 0.52 -22.06
CA ALA A 366 -0.84 -0.76 -21.40
C ALA A 366 -2.15 -1.44 -21.85
N MET A 367 -3.24 -0.68 -22.07
CA MET A 367 -4.47 -1.23 -22.66
C MET A 367 -4.23 -1.79 -24.06
N ALA A 368 -3.47 -1.09 -24.90
CA ALA A 368 -3.09 -1.54 -26.23
C ALA A 368 -2.28 -2.84 -26.19
N HIS A 369 -1.31 -2.90 -25.28
CA HIS A 369 -0.46 -4.08 -25.09
C HIS A 369 -1.26 -5.30 -24.56
N CYS A 370 -2.20 -5.10 -23.64
CA CYS A 370 -2.99 -6.17 -23.04
C CYS A 370 -4.27 -6.54 -23.81
N GLY A 371 -4.66 -5.76 -24.81
CA GLY A 371 -5.95 -5.90 -25.50
C GLY A 371 -7.17 -5.55 -24.62
N SER A 372 -7.00 -4.72 -23.59
CA SER A 372 -8.07 -4.40 -22.64
C SER A 372 -9.12 -3.44 -23.22
N GLN A 373 -10.37 -3.66 -22.81
CA GLN A 373 -11.53 -2.80 -23.07
C GLN A 373 -12.09 -2.15 -21.79
N GLU A 374 -11.42 -2.32 -20.66
CA GLU A 374 -11.81 -1.73 -19.38
C GLU A 374 -10.58 -1.05 -18.73
N VAL A 375 -10.79 0.15 -18.17
CA VAL A 375 -9.85 0.82 -17.25
C VAL A 375 -10.47 0.87 -15.86
N LEU A 376 -9.68 0.60 -14.83
CA LEU A 376 -10.08 0.82 -13.44
C LEU A 376 -9.08 1.78 -12.76
N ILE A 377 -9.52 2.94 -12.31
CA ILE A 377 -8.69 3.86 -11.52
C ILE A 377 -8.92 3.59 -10.03
N VAL A 378 -7.84 3.38 -9.28
CA VAL A 378 -7.84 3.15 -7.82
C VAL A 378 -6.72 3.93 -7.12
N GLY A 379 -6.80 4.02 -5.79
CA GLY A 379 -5.90 4.85 -4.99
C GLY A 379 -6.38 6.30 -4.86
N GLY A 380 -5.82 7.02 -3.89
CA GLY A 380 -6.37 8.32 -3.48
C GLY A 380 -6.31 9.45 -4.51
N VAL A 381 -5.40 9.39 -5.49
CA VAL A 381 -5.40 10.36 -6.61
C VAL A 381 -6.49 10.01 -7.62
N GLY A 382 -6.99 8.77 -7.61
CA GLY A 382 -8.15 8.32 -8.39
C GLY A 382 -9.47 8.99 -7.99
N CYS A 383 -9.54 9.68 -6.84
CA CYS A 383 -10.68 10.56 -6.51
C CYS A 383 -10.80 11.77 -7.46
N ASN A 384 -9.69 12.22 -8.06
CA ASN A 384 -9.65 13.48 -8.78
C ASN A 384 -10.51 13.43 -10.04
N VAL A 385 -11.51 14.32 -10.13
CA VAL A 385 -12.51 14.22 -11.20
C VAL A 385 -11.95 14.63 -12.56
N ARG A 386 -10.88 15.45 -12.58
CA ARG A 386 -10.20 15.84 -13.82
C ARG A 386 -9.40 14.67 -14.42
N LEU A 387 -8.69 13.90 -13.60
CA LEU A 387 -8.06 12.65 -14.03
C LEU A 387 -9.10 11.64 -14.55
N GLN A 388 -10.23 11.49 -13.85
CA GLN A 388 -11.33 10.63 -14.32
C GLN A 388 -11.90 11.12 -15.67
N GLU A 389 -12.10 12.43 -15.84
CA GLU A 389 -12.57 13.03 -17.09
C GLU A 389 -11.61 12.74 -18.26
N MET A 390 -10.31 13.02 -18.08
CA MET A 390 -9.29 12.80 -19.11
C MET A 390 -9.18 11.32 -19.50
N MET A 391 -9.23 10.42 -18.52
CA MET A 391 -9.23 8.97 -18.78
C MET A 391 -10.53 8.51 -19.48
N ASN A 392 -11.67 9.12 -19.17
CA ASN A 392 -12.96 8.81 -19.81
C ASN A 392 -12.98 9.24 -21.28
N VAL A 393 -12.34 10.36 -21.63
CA VAL A 393 -12.17 10.78 -23.03
C VAL A 393 -11.37 9.73 -23.80
N MET A 394 -10.18 9.35 -23.31
CA MET A 394 -9.37 8.30 -23.95
C MET A 394 -10.12 6.97 -24.06
N CYS A 395 -10.82 6.53 -23.00
CA CYS A 395 -11.62 5.31 -23.05
C CYS A 395 -12.71 5.38 -24.13
N LYS A 396 -13.44 6.51 -24.24
CA LYS A 396 -14.48 6.70 -25.26
C LYS A 396 -13.92 6.69 -26.68
N GLU A 397 -12.81 7.36 -26.92
CA GLU A 397 -12.15 7.37 -28.23
C GLU A 397 -11.64 5.98 -28.64
N ARG A 398 -11.26 5.16 -27.65
CA ARG A 398 -10.87 3.76 -27.82
C ARG A 398 -12.05 2.78 -27.97
N GLY A 399 -13.27 3.17 -27.60
CA GLY A 399 -14.43 2.26 -27.48
C GLY A 399 -14.44 1.40 -26.21
N ALA A 400 -13.63 1.76 -25.22
CA ALA A 400 -13.48 1.10 -23.93
C ALA A 400 -14.32 1.76 -22.81
N GLN A 401 -14.40 1.12 -21.64
CA GLN A 401 -15.12 1.62 -20.47
C GLN A 401 -14.18 2.05 -19.34
N LEU A 402 -14.46 3.21 -18.75
CA LEU A 402 -13.82 3.67 -17.52
C LEU A 402 -14.64 3.26 -16.30
N PHE A 403 -13.97 2.65 -15.33
CA PHE A 403 -14.44 2.42 -13.98
C PHE A 403 -13.59 3.23 -12.99
N ALA A 404 -14.25 3.90 -12.05
CA ALA A 404 -13.62 4.57 -10.92
C ALA A 404 -14.48 4.36 -9.67
N THR A 405 -13.85 4.27 -8.51
CA THR A 405 -14.55 4.27 -7.23
C THR A 405 -14.79 5.70 -6.72
N ASP A 406 -15.70 5.84 -5.75
CA ASP A 406 -15.89 7.10 -5.02
C ASP A 406 -14.94 7.23 -3.81
N GLU A 407 -14.95 8.40 -3.17
CA GLU A 407 -14.07 8.77 -2.03
C GLU A 407 -14.12 7.81 -0.83
N ARG A 408 -15.20 7.04 -0.67
CA ARG A 408 -15.32 6.03 0.40
C ARG A 408 -14.31 4.90 0.21
N PHE A 409 -13.97 4.58 -1.04
CA PHE A 409 -13.16 3.42 -1.41
C PHE A 409 -11.83 3.76 -2.11
N CYS A 410 -11.72 4.88 -2.83
CA CYS A 410 -10.46 5.34 -3.44
C CYS A 410 -9.37 5.67 -2.40
N ILE A 411 -9.76 6.27 -1.28
CA ILE A 411 -8.86 6.57 -0.17
C ILE A 411 -8.67 5.30 0.67
N ASP A 412 -7.43 5.03 1.12
CA ASP A 412 -7.06 3.89 1.95
C ASP A 412 -8.10 3.62 3.07
N ASN A 413 -8.57 2.39 3.18
CA ASN A 413 -9.67 2.02 4.07
C ASN A 413 -9.60 0.55 4.49
N GLY A 414 -10.21 0.20 5.64
CA GLY A 414 -10.14 -1.17 6.15
C GLY A 414 -10.97 -2.17 5.34
N ALA A 415 -12.07 -1.73 4.72
CA ALA A 415 -12.91 -2.60 3.90
C ALA A 415 -12.16 -3.16 2.67
N MET A 416 -11.25 -2.40 2.04
CA MET A 416 -10.48 -2.91 0.90
C MET A 416 -9.56 -4.09 1.28
N ILE A 417 -9.06 -4.07 2.52
CA ILE A 417 -8.27 -5.15 3.12
C ILE A 417 -9.17 -6.32 3.53
N ALA A 418 -10.40 -6.05 3.99
CA ALA A 418 -11.39 -7.10 4.25
C ALA A 418 -11.82 -7.81 2.95
N GLN A 419 -11.98 -7.10 1.84
CA GLN A 419 -12.36 -7.69 0.54
C GLN A 419 -11.25 -8.60 -0.01
N ALA A 420 -10.01 -8.09 -0.12
CA ALA A 420 -8.90 -8.94 -0.57
C ALA A 420 -8.62 -10.08 0.44
N GLY A 421 -8.82 -9.84 1.74
CA GLY A 421 -8.79 -10.89 2.77
C GLY A 421 -9.86 -11.97 2.55
N TRP A 422 -11.08 -11.61 2.15
CA TRP A 422 -12.16 -12.55 1.82
C TRP A 422 -11.82 -13.39 0.58
N GLU A 423 -11.27 -12.76 -0.46
CA GLU A 423 -10.80 -13.44 -1.68
C GLU A 423 -9.69 -14.48 -1.38
N MET A 424 -8.71 -14.10 -0.56
CA MET A 424 -7.64 -14.97 -0.10
C MET A 424 -8.18 -16.10 0.81
N PHE A 425 -9.09 -15.78 1.75
CA PHE A 425 -9.63 -16.76 2.69
C PHE A 425 -10.52 -17.81 2.01
N ARG A 426 -11.42 -17.39 1.12
CA ARG A 426 -12.34 -18.30 0.40
C ARG A 426 -11.63 -19.24 -0.56
N SER A 427 -10.42 -18.87 -0.99
CA SER A 427 -9.52 -19.73 -1.78
C SER A 427 -8.56 -20.58 -0.93
N GLY A 428 -8.70 -20.54 0.40
CA GLY A 428 -7.96 -21.40 1.34
C GLY A 428 -6.62 -20.83 1.84
N GLN A 429 -6.28 -19.58 1.52
CA GLN A 429 -5.06 -18.96 2.01
C GLN A 429 -5.21 -18.53 3.49
N VAL A 430 -4.17 -18.79 4.28
CA VAL A 430 -4.02 -18.31 5.66
C VAL A 430 -2.57 -17.90 5.90
N THR A 431 -2.34 -16.90 6.74
CA THR A 431 -1.00 -16.44 7.14
C THR A 431 -0.73 -16.86 8.58
N SER A 432 0.28 -17.71 8.78
CA SER A 432 0.70 -18.12 10.13
C SER A 432 1.35 -16.95 10.90
N LEU A 433 1.40 -17.04 12.23
CA LEU A 433 1.91 -15.95 13.07
C LEU A 433 3.40 -15.65 12.80
N ASP A 434 4.20 -16.65 12.47
CA ASP A 434 5.60 -16.50 12.05
C ASP A 434 5.73 -15.82 10.67
N GLN A 435 4.83 -16.09 9.73
CA GLN A 435 4.84 -15.49 8.38
C GLN A 435 4.15 -14.12 8.28
N SER A 436 3.46 -13.68 9.33
CA SER A 436 2.72 -12.40 9.37
C SER A 436 3.58 -11.17 9.70
N TRP A 437 4.89 -11.22 9.43
CA TRP A 437 5.75 -10.04 9.54
C TRP A 437 5.39 -9.00 8.46
N ILE A 438 5.62 -7.72 8.74
CA ILE A 438 5.34 -6.62 7.80
C ILE A 438 6.39 -6.55 6.69
N THR A 439 6.06 -5.94 5.57
CA THR A 439 6.97 -5.83 4.42
C THR A 439 6.80 -4.48 3.74
N GLN A 440 7.67 -3.51 4.07
CA GLN A 440 7.59 -2.14 3.53
C GLN A 440 7.62 -2.07 2.00
N ARG A 441 8.31 -3.03 1.36
CA ARG A 441 8.39 -3.24 -0.09
C ARG A 441 7.80 -4.61 -0.43
N TYR A 442 6.52 -4.66 -0.72
CA TYR A 442 5.80 -5.89 -1.10
C TYR A 442 5.25 -5.67 -2.51
N ARG A 443 5.89 -6.22 -3.56
CA ARG A 443 5.42 -5.95 -4.93
C ARG A 443 4.06 -6.59 -5.18
N THR A 444 3.29 -5.98 -6.08
CA THR A 444 1.96 -6.46 -6.47
C THR A 444 2.01 -7.82 -7.17
N ASP A 445 3.10 -8.12 -7.88
CA ASP A 445 3.33 -9.38 -8.59
C ASP A 445 3.88 -10.51 -7.69
N GLU A 446 4.29 -10.23 -6.45
CA GLU A 446 4.74 -11.25 -5.49
C GLU A 446 3.59 -12.12 -4.95
N VAL A 447 2.32 -11.68 -5.07
CA VAL A 447 1.14 -12.42 -4.59
C VAL A 447 0.57 -13.35 -5.66
N GLU A 448 0.29 -14.59 -5.28
CA GLU A 448 -0.41 -15.57 -6.11
C GLU A 448 -1.93 -15.41 -5.98
N VAL A 449 -2.58 -15.10 -7.10
CA VAL A 449 -4.00 -14.71 -7.20
C VAL A 449 -4.84 -15.94 -7.54
N ILE A 450 -4.89 -16.90 -6.61
CA ILE A 450 -5.56 -18.21 -6.80
C ILE A 450 -7.09 -18.15 -6.77
N TRP A 451 -7.68 -16.98 -6.47
CA TRP A 451 -9.13 -16.74 -6.51
C TRP A 451 -9.63 -16.29 -7.90
N ARG A 452 -8.74 -16.17 -8.89
CA ARG A 452 -9.05 -15.84 -10.28
C ARG A 452 -8.46 -16.87 -11.23
N ASN A 453 -9.16 -17.10 -12.35
CA ASN A 453 -8.71 -17.91 -13.49
C ASN A 453 -8.16 -17.01 -14.61
#